data_AF-A0A7C6N5I9-F1
#
_entry.id   AF-A0A7C6N5I9-F1
#
_cell.length_a   1.000
_cell.length_b   1.000
_cell.length_c   1.000
_cell.angle_alpha   90.00
_cell.angle_beta   90.00
_cell.angle_gamma   90.00
#
_symmetry.space_group_name_H-M   'P 1'
#
loop_
_entity.id
_entity.type
_entity.pdbx_description
1 polymer ?
#
loop_
_entity_poly.entity_id
_entity_poly.type
_entity_poly.pdbx_seq_one_letter_code
_entity_poly.pdbx_strand_id
1 'polypeptide(L)'
;MYKLSPSKAHRYLKCTKSLEYDTEFVETPWTIRGNILHEFGERKLLEKETHLFEIENNFRDYEKFLINSYVQAVMSEYNLIQADTLRVEEKEPIEIYGNQINLIIDALVLGKKITSIIDLKTGNNDISPKDNEQLLFMLIAF
;
A
#
# COMPACT_ATOMS: atom_id res chain seq x y z
N MET A 1 -2.45 16.73 9.29
CA MET A 1 -2.72 15.28 9.30
C MET A 1 -1.75 14.63 8.33
N TYR A 2 -0.92 13.70 8.78
CA TYR A 2 0.17 13.16 7.95
C TYR A 2 -0.27 11.89 7.22
N LYS A 3 0.00 11.79 5.91
CA LYS A 3 -0.10 10.52 5.17
C LYS A 3 1.18 9.71 5.43
N LEU A 4 1.05 8.45 5.84
CA LEU A 4 2.21 7.58 6.06
C LEU A 4 2.77 7.08 4.72
N SER A 5 4.04 7.35 4.46
CA SER A 5 4.84 6.80 3.35
C SER A 5 6.00 5.96 3.91
N PRO A 6 6.69 5.11 3.11
CA PRO A 6 7.88 4.39 3.59
C PRO A 6 8.94 5.35 4.18
N SER A 7 9.15 6.49 3.52
CA SER A 7 10.10 7.53 3.98
C SER A 7 9.70 8.18 5.31
N LYS A 8 8.40 8.33 5.57
CA LYS A 8 7.90 8.85 6.85
C LYS A 8 7.96 7.79 7.94
N ALA A 9 7.60 6.55 7.63
CA ALA A 9 7.74 5.42 8.55
C ALA A 9 9.18 5.31 9.08
N HIS A 10 10.18 5.45 8.21
CA HIS A 10 11.59 5.48 8.60
C HIS A 10 11.93 6.60 9.60
N ARG A 11 11.44 7.81 9.33
CA ARG A 11 11.69 8.97 10.20
C ARG A 11 11.02 8.81 11.55
N TYR A 12 9.82 8.24 11.61
CA TYR A 12 9.17 7.90 12.88
C TYR A 12 10.00 6.92 13.71
N LEU A 13 10.58 5.89 13.09
CA LEU A 13 11.33 4.86 13.81
C LEU A 13 12.76 5.27 14.19
N LYS A 14 13.43 6.08 13.37
CA LYS A 14 14.87 6.36 13.55
C LYS A 14 15.21 7.80 13.96
N CYS A 15 14.39 8.78 13.58
CA CYS A 15 14.69 10.18 13.88
C CYS A 15 13.42 11.04 13.92
N THR A 16 12.66 10.93 15.01
CA THR A 16 11.37 11.63 15.20
C THR A 16 11.54 13.14 15.13
N LYS A 17 12.68 13.67 15.59
CA LYS A 17 13.00 15.11 15.53
C LYS A 17 13.13 15.65 14.09
N SER A 18 13.46 14.79 13.13
CA SER A 18 13.47 15.20 11.72
C SER A 18 12.08 15.59 11.23
N LEU A 19 10.99 15.10 11.84
CA LEU A 19 9.61 15.41 11.44
C LEU A 19 9.24 16.88 11.70
N GLU A 20 9.94 17.58 12.59
CA GLU A 20 9.76 19.02 12.82
C GLU A 20 10.19 19.86 11.60
N TYR A 21 11.02 19.30 10.73
CA TYR A 21 11.47 19.90 9.48
C TYR A 21 10.79 19.29 8.26
N ASP A 22 9.70 18.52 8.46
CA ASP A 22 8.95 17.96 7.35
C ASP A 22 8.28 19.08 6.58
N THR A 23 8.61 19.17 5.29
CA THR A 23 7.93 20.06 4.37
C THR A 23 6.64 19.41 3.89
N GLU A 24 5.71 20.22 3.39
CA GLU A 24 4.51 19.69 2.75
C GLU A 24 4.89 18.71 1.62
N PHE A 25 4.18 17.58 1.54
CA PHE A 25 4.46 16.57 0.54
C PHE A 25 4.07 17.09 -0.84
N VAL A 26 5.03 17.11 -1.78
CA VAL A 26 4.80 17.51 -3.17
C VAL A 26 4.72 16.26 -4.03
N GLU A 27 3.64 16.14 -4.79
CA GLU A 27 3.50 15.05 -5.75
C GLU A 27 4.56 15.13 -6.85
N THR A 28 5.16 13.99 -7.14
CA THR A 28 6.08 13.79 -8.26
C THR A 28 5.43 12.92 -9.33
N PRO A 29 5.93 12.92 -10.58
CA PRO A 29 5.45 12.00 -11.60
C PRO A 29 5.47 10.53 -11.16
N TRP A 30 6.46 10.13 -10.35
CA TRP A 30 6.58 8.78 -9.80
C TRP A 30 5.49 8.46 -8.78
N THR A 31 5.16 9.41 -7.90
CA THR A 31 4.11 9.20 -6.88
C THR A 31 2.73 9.21 -7.54
N ILE A 32 2.51 10.03 -8.56
CA ILE A 32 1.30 10.03 -9.37
C ILE A 32 1.16 8.68 -10.08
N ARG A 33 2.23 8.19 -10.73
CA ARG A 33 2.21 6.89 -11.41
C ARG A 33 1.98 5.74 -10.43
N GLY A 34 2.60 5.80 -9.25
CA GLY A 34 2.34 4.87 -8.16
C GLY A 34 0.86 4.83 -7.78
N ASN A 35 0.26 5.98 -7.47
CA ASN A 35 -1.17 6.05 -7.13
C ASN A 35 -2.08 5.45 -8.22
N ILE A 36 -1.78 5.70 -9.50
CA ILE A 36 -2.53 5.12 -10.63
C ILE A 36 -2.41 3.59 -10.67
N LEU A 37 -1.24 3.05 -10.34
CA LEU A 37 -1.00 1.61 -10.26
C LEU A 37 -1.73 0.97 -9.07
N HIS A 38 -1.80 1.65 -7.93
CA HIS A 38 -2.63 1.23 -6.79
C HIS A 38 -4.11 1.19 -7.18
N GLU A 39 -4.64 2.23 -7.84
CA GLU A 39 -6.01 2.25 -8.34
C GLU A 39 -6.26 1.11 -9.34
N PHE A 40 -5.28 0.80 -10.21
CA PHE A 40 -5.39 -0.34 -11.12
C PHE A 40 -5.51 -1.66 -10.35
N GLY A 41 -4.66 -1.89 -9.35
CA GLY A 41 -4.70 -3.06 -8.48
C GLY A 41 -6.02 -3.17 -7.72
N GLU A 42 -6.50 -2.07 -7.15
CA GLU A 42 -7.79 -1.99 -6.45
C GLU A 42 -8.95 -2.39 -7.36
N ARG A 43 -9.00 -1.84 -8.57
CA ARG A 43 -10.03 -2.17 -9.56
C ARG A 43 -10.04 -3.66 -9.90
N LYS A 44 -8.87 -4.27 -10.08
CA LYS A 44 -8.79 -5.71 -10.38
C LYS A 44 -9.22 -6.60 -9.22
N LEU A 45 -8.81 -6.26 -7.99
CA LEU A 45 -9.21 -7.03 -6.79
C LEU A 45 -10.71 -6.93 -6.52
N LEU A 46 -11.33 -5.81 -6.86
CA LEU A 46 -12.77 -5.58 -6.71
C LEU A 46 -13.57 -5.96 -7.96
N GLU A 47 -12.97 -6.65 -8.93
CA GLU A 47 -13.61 -7.09 -10.18
C GLU A 47 -14.29 -5.94 -10.97
N LYS A 48 -13.77 -4.72 -10.84
CA LYS A 48 -14.22 -3.54 -11.58
C LYS A 48 -13.70 -3.58 -13.02
N GLU A 49 -14.35 -2.86 -13.93
CA GLU A 49 -13.89 -2.69 -15.32
C GLU A 49 -12.51 -1.99 -15.35
N THR A 50 -11.57 -2.54 -16.13
CA THR A 50 -10.21 -1.99 -16.25
C THR A 50 -9.74 -1.71 -17.67
N HIS A 51 -10.41 -2.20 -18.71
CA HIS A 51 -9.92 -2.08 -20.08
C HIS A 51 -9.81 -0.61 -20.52
N LEU A 52 -10.82 0.22 -20.24
CA LEU A 52 -10.74 1.66 -20.52
C LEU A 52 -9.64 2.34 -19.70
N PHE A 53 -9.57 2.02 -18.40
CA PHE A 53 -8.57 2.56 -17.49
C PHE A 53 -7.14 2.24 -17.94
N GLU A 54 -6.91 1.03 -18.47
CA GLU A 54 -5.63 0.59 -19.00
C GLU A 54 -5.21 1.35 -20.25
N ILE A 55 -6.17 1.64 -21.15
CA ILE A 55 -5.93 2.41 -22.37
C ILE A 55 -5.60 3.87 -22.03
N GLU A 56 -6.40 4.50 -21.18
CA GLU A 56 -6.24 5.90 -20.77
C GLU A 56 -4.89 6.15 -20.09
N ASN A 57 -4.42 5.19 -19.29
CA ASN A 57 -3.18 5.30 -18.54
C ASN A 57 -1.95 4.71 -19.25
N ASN A 58 -2.12 4.17 -20.46
CA ASN A 58 -1.06 3.61 -21.31
C ASN A 58 -0.08 2.71 -20.51
N PHE A 59 -0.60 1.71 -19.79
CA PHE A 59 0.25 0.84 -18.97
C PHE A 59 1.20 0.00 -19.82
N ARG A 60 2.47 -0.01 -19.42
CA ARG A 60 3.50 -0.87 -19.98
C ARG A 60 3.28 -2.31 -19.56
N ASP A 61 3.81 -3.26 -20.33
CA ASP A 61 3.69 -4.69 -20.01
C ASP A 61 4.26 -5.04 -18.63
N TYR A 62 5.34 -4.38 -18.22
CA TYR A 62 5.90 -4.52 -16.88
C TYR A 62 4.91 -4.09 -15.78
N GLU A 63 4.21 -2.98 -15.97
CA GLU A 63 3.24 -2.46 -15.00
C GLU A 63 2.02 -3.39 -14.91
N LYS A 64 1.55 -3.90 -16.06
CA LYS A 64 0.48 -4.91 -16.09
C LYS A 64 0.91 -6.19 -15.41
N PHE A 65 2.14 -6.66 -15.65
CA PHE A 65 2.71 -7.82 -14.98
C PHE A 65 2.78 -7.61 -13.47
N LEU A 66 3.34 -6.49 -13.00
CA LEU A 66 3.44 -6.13 -11.59
C LEU A 66 2.07 -6.20 -10.90
N ILE A 67 1.05 -5.56 -11.50
CA ILE A 67 -0.30 -5.54 -10.94
C ILE A 67 -0.95 -6.92 -10.97
N ASN A 68 -0.77 -7.70 -12.04
CA ASN A 68 -1.29 -9.07 -12.09
C ASN A 68 -0.63 -9.97 -11.03
N SER A 69 0.68 -9.83 -10.82
CA SER A 69 1.41 -10.57 -9.77
C SER A 69 0.93 -10.17 -8.38
N TYR A 70 0.70 -8.87 -8.14
CA TYR A 70 0.12 -8.38 -6.89
C TYR A 70 -1.27 -8.97 -6.63
N VAL A 71 -2.18 -8.87 -7.61
CA VAL A 71 -3.54 -9.45 -7.51
C VAL A 71 -3.47 -10.95 -7.23
N GLN A 72 -2.60 -11.67 -7.94
CA GLN A 72 -2.40 -13.10 -7.73
C GLN A 72 -1.89 -13.41 -6.32
N ALA A 73 -0.96 -12.62 -5.78
CA ALA A 73 -0.45 -12.79 -4.43
C ALA A 73 -1.57 -12.60 -3.38
N VAL A 74 -2.38 -11.55 -3.52
CA VAL A 74 -3.52 -11.28 -2.63
C VAL A 74 -4.53 -12.42 -2.67
N MET A 75 -4.90 -12.90 -3.86
CA MET A 75 -5.87 -13.98 -3.98
C MET A 75 -5.30 -15.33 -3.52
N SER A 76 -4.01 -15.57 -3.70
CA SER A 76 -3.34 -16.78 -3.19
C SER A 76 -3.37 -16.81 -1.66
N GLU A 77 -3.06 -15.68 -1.02
CA GLU A 77 -3.11 -15.54 0.44
C GLU A 77 -4.53 -15.67 0.98
N TYR A 78 -5.50 -15.01 0.33
CA TYR A 78 -6.93 -15.12 0.66
C TYR A 78 -7.37 -16.58 0.74
N ASN A 79 -7.00 -17.38 -0.27
CA ASN A 79 -7.32 -18.80 -0.30
C ASN A 79 -6.52 -19.60 0.73
N LEU A 80 -5.22 -19.30 0.91
CA LEU A 80 -4.33 -20.00 1.83
C LEU A 80 -4.81 -19.90 3.27
N ILE A 81 -5.15 -18.70 3.73
CA ILE A 81 -5.58 -18.45 5.11
C ILE A 81 -7.07 -18.72 5.32
N GLN A 82 -7.77 -19.17 4.28
CA GLN A 82 -9.24 -19.37 4.26
C GLN A 82 -9.97 -18.11 4.73
N ALA A 83 -9.59 -16.98 4.13
CA ALA A 83 -10.16 -15.69 4.44
C ALA A 83 -11.65 -15.64 4.10
N ASP A 84 -12.39 -14.86 4.88
CA ASP A 84 -13.79 -14.53 4.60
C ASP A 84 -13.99 -13.07 4.22
N THR A 85 -12.97 -12.23 4.46
CA THR A 85 -13.02 -10.80 4.21
C THR A 85 -11.73 -10.32 3.54
N LEU A 86 -11.88 -9.57 2.45
CA LEU A 86 -10.83 -8.81 1.79
C LEU A 86 -11.22 -7.34 1.81
N ARG A 87 -10.34 -6.48 2.35
CA ARG A 87 -10.46 -5.02 2.23
C ARG A 87 -9.29 -4.50 1.40
N VAL A 88 -9.55 -3.54 0.54
CA VAL A 88 -8.60 -3.04 -0.45
C VAL A 88 -8.57 -1.51 -0.36
N GLU A 89 -7.37 -0.93 -0.32
CA GLU A 89 -7.15 0.52 -0.12
C GLU A 89 -7.87 1.08 1.12
N GLU A 90 -7.86 0.32 2.22
CA GLU A 90 -8.54 0.67 3.47
C GLU A 90 -7.80 1.82 4.17
N LYS A 91 -8.55 2.84 4.61
CA LYS A 91 -7.99 4.01 5.30
C LYS A 91 -8.20 3.88 6.80
N GLU A 92 -7.11 3.79 7.54
CA GLU A 92 -7.15 3.65 9.00
C GLU A 92 -6.41 4.82 9.68
N PRO A 93 -7.08 5.59 10.55
CA PRO A 93 -6.41 6.60 11.36
C PRO A 93 -5.69 5.94 12.54
N ILE A 94 -4.43 6.28 12.74
CA ILE A 94 -3.65 5.87 13.91
C ILE A 94 -2.98 7.07 14.58
N GLU A 95 -2.70 6.95 15.87
CA GLU A 95 -1.94 7.95 16.62
C GLU A 95 -0.56 7.41 16.98
N ILE A 96 0.49 8.11 16.54
CA ILE A 96 1.88 7.76 16.85
C ILE A 96 2.58 8.99 17.42
N TYR A 97 3.10 8.88 18.65
CA TYR A 97 3.78 9.97 19.35
C TYR A 97 2.98 11.29 19.36
N GLY A 98 1.66 11.22 19.60
CA GLY A 98 0.77 12.39 19.60
C GLY A 98 0.42 12.94 18.21
N ASN A 99 0.87 12.29 17.12
CA ASN A 99 0.55 12.68 15.76
C ASN A 99 -0.54 11.77 15.18
N GLN A 100 -1.61 12.38 14.67
CA GLN A 100 -2.66 11.71 13.91
C GLN A 100 -2.18 11.44 12.47
N ILE A 101 -2.15 10.17 12.10
CA ILE A 101 -1.63 9.66 10.84
C ILE A 101 -2.73 8.86 10.14
N ASN A 102 -2.97 9.19 8.87
CA ASN A 102 -3.83 8.37 8.02
C ASN A 102 -2.96 7.33 7.31
N LEU A 103 -3.23 6.07 7.63
CA LEU A 103 -2.64 4.91 7.00
C LEU A 103 -3.56 4.45 5.86
N ILE A 104 -2.96 4.01 4.76
CA ILE A 104 -3.67 3.35 3.67
C ILE A 104 -3.07 1.96 3.56
N ILE A 105 -3.92 0.94 3.65
CA ILE A 105 -3.55 -0.46 3.57
C ILE A 105 -4.02 -0.98 2.21
N ASP A 106 -3.06 -1.38 1.36
CA ASP A 106 -3.35 -1.75 -0.02
C ASP A 106 -4.26 -2.99 -0.09
N ALA A 107 -3.93 -4.05 0.67
CA ALA A 107 -4.81 -5.18 0.89
C ALA A 107 -4.72 -5.73 2.32
N LEU A 108 -5.88 -5.83 2.98
CA LEU A 108 -6.09 -6.47 4.27
C LEU A 108 -6.93 -7.73 4.07
N VAL A 109 -6.32 -8.89 4.31
CA VAL A 109 -6.91 -10.21 4.17
C VAL A 109 -7.20 -10.78 5.55
N LEU A 110 -8.46 -11.03 5.87
CA LEU A 110 -8.89 -11.47 7.20
C LEU A 110 -9.44 -12.89 7.12
N GLY A 111 -8.78 -13.81 7.80
CA GLY A 111 -9.30 -15.13 8.13
C GLY A 111 -9.64 -15.24 9.61
N LYS A 112 -10.28 -16.34 10.00
CA LYS A 112 -10.76 -16.55 11.37
C LYS A 112 -9.67 -16.53 12.45
N LYS A 113 -8.42 -16.80 12.07
CA LYS A 113 -7.27 -16.92 13.00
C LYS A 113 -6.04 -16.15 12.54
N ILE A 114 -5.99 -15.72 11.29
CA ILE A 114 -4.83 -15.12 10.66
C ILE A 114 -5.32 -13.88 9.93
N THR A 115 -4.61 -12.79 10.13
CA THR A 115 -4.73 -11.57 9.34
C THR A 115 -3.44 -11.42 8.54
N SER A 116 -3.57 -11.13 7.24
CA SER A 116 -2.44 -10.87 6.36
C SER A 116 -2.58 -9.49 5.75
N ILE A 117 -1.48 -8.74 5.73
CA ILE A 117 -1.41 -7.42 5.11
C ILE A 117 -0.44 -7.52 3.95
N ILE A 118 -0.91 -7.14 2.77
CA ILE A 118 -0.12 -7.18 1.54
C ILE A 118 -0.03 -5.75 1.02
N ASP A 119 1.21 -5.29 0.83
CA ASP A 119 1.55 -3.94 0.44
C ASP A 119 2.22 -3.96 -0.95
N LEU A 120 1.65 -3.20 -1.88
CA LEU A 120 2.09 -3.06 -3.25
C LEU A 120 3.21 -2.03 -3.33
N LYS A 121 4.39 -2.47 -3.79
CA LYS A 121 5.50 -1.56 -4.10
C LYS A 121 5.67 -1.39 -5.61
N THR A 122 5.61 -0.14 -6.04
CA THR A 122 5.64 0.27 -7.46
C THR A 122 6.97 0.94 -7.88
N GLY A 123 7.96 0.96 -6.98
CA GLY A 123 9.29 1.51 -7.24
C GLY A 123 10.19 0.61 -8.10
N ASN A 124 11.22 1.19 -8.70
CA ASN A 124 12.16 0.50 -9.61
C ASN A 124 13.21 -0.39 -8.90
N ASN A 125 13.26 -0.39 -7.57
CA ASN A 125 14.23 -1.17 -6.80
C ASN A 125 13.50 -2.21 -5.97
N ASP A 126 14.04 -3.42 -5.91
CA ASP A 126 13.61 -4.43 -4.95
C ASP A 126 13.76 -3.87 -3.53
N ILE A 127 12.65 -3.66 -2.83
CA ILE A 127 12.65 -3.27 -1.43
C ILE A 127 12.64 -4.56 -0.63
N SER A 128 13.67 -4.79 0.19
CA SER A 128 13.66 -5.96 1.07
C SER A 128 12.52 -5.81 2.10
N PRO A 129 11.81 -6.88 2.48
CA PRO A 129 10.77 -6.81 3.51
C PRO A 129 11.26 -6.24 4.85
N LYS A 130 12.57 -6.35 5.14
CA LYS A 130 13.20 -5.75 6.33
C LYS A 130 13.26 -4.22 6.29
N ASP A 131 13.17 -3.63 5.11
CA ASP A 131 13.24 -2.18 4.89
C ASP A 131 11.85 -1.57 4.67
N ASN A 132 10.78 -2.39 4.63
CA ASN A 132 9.40 -1.92 4.54
C ASN A 132 8.84 -1.58 5.93
N GLU A 133 9.42 -0.56 6.54
CA GLU A 133 9.04 -0.05 7.87
C GLU A 133 7.58 0.44 7.93
N GLN A 134 6.92 0.62 6.78
CA GLN A 134 5.50 0.91 6.68
C GLN A 134 4.62 -0.26 7.17
N LEU A 135 5.03 -1.51 6.88
CA LEU A 135 4.31 -2.72 7.34
C LEU A 135 4.28 -2.82 8.87
N LEU A 136 5.31 -2.33 9.56
CA LEU A 136 5.34 -2.34 11.03
C LEU A 136 4.22 -1.49 11.61
N PHE A 137 3.93 -0.33 11.01
CA PHE A 137 2.84 0.53 11.47
C PHE A 137 1.46 -0.04 11.11
N MET A 138 1.34 -0.73 9.98
CA MET A 138 0.12 -1.46 9.61
C MET A 138 -0.21 -2.57 10.60
N LEU A 139 0.80 -3.31 11.07
CA LEU A 139 0.64 -4.37 12.07
C LEU A 139 0.24 -3.86 13.46
N ILE A 140 0.55 -2.61 13.81
CA ILE A 140 0.19 -2.02 15.11
C ILE A 140 -1.24 -1.44 15.08
N ALA A 141 -1.80 -1.23 13.89
CA ALA A 141 -3.15 -0.70 13.73
C ALA A 141 -4.27 -1.72 14.06
N PHE A 142 -3.93 -3.01 14.18
CA PHE A 142 -4.85 -4.12 14.44
C PHE A 142 -4.32 -5.03 15.56
#